data_AF-A0A1J5KSI5-F1
#
_entry.id   AF-A0A1J5KSI5-F1
#
_cell.length_a   1.000
_cell.length_b   1.000
_cell.length_c   1.000
_cell.angle_alpha   90.00
_cell.angle_beta   90.00
_cell.angle_gamma   90.00
#
_symmetry.space_group_name_H-M   'P 1'
#
loop_
_entity.id
_entity.type
_entity.pdbx_description
1 polymer ?
#
loop_
_entity_poly.entity_id
_entity_poly.type
_entity_poly.pdbx_seq_one_letter_code
_entity_poly.pdbx_strand_id
1 'polypeptide(L)'
;MKLKLSFFSLLLFILLSCASKKYNNDLFKVFDKKEYDDYTLYYGNKNDDTIVFVGENKFIENCKSSFKSIDRSGLKTISTLKTTKHDIIFCYFLSDVNGHLSILTGTGTPGQSDKTYITTYSEYPYFINNCNALR
;
A
#
# COMPACT_ATOMS: atom_id res chain seq x y z
N MET A 1 45.67 21.71 -35.86
CA MET A 1 45.50 21.10 -34.51
C MET A 1 44.29 21.73 -33.81
N LYS A 2 43.05 21.40 -34.23
CA LYS A 2 41.80 21.95 -33.65
C LYS A 2 40.63 20.95 -33.58
N LEU A 3 40.88 19.66 -33.84
CA LEU A 3 39.81 18.64 -33.89
C LEU A 3 39.57 17.91 -32.56
N LYS A 4 40.47 18.04 -31.58
CA LYS A 4 40.39 17.29 -30.31
C LYS A 4 39.54 17.97 -29.23
N LEU A 5 39.21 19.26 -29.38
CA LEU A 5 38.46 20.01 -28.36
C LEU A 5 36.93 19.80 -28.44
N SER A 6 36.41 19.34 -29.58
CA SER A 6 34.96 19.16 -29.79
C SER A 6 34.43 17.88 -29.14
N PHE A 7 35.23 16.81 -29.10
CA PHE A 7 34.79 15.51 -28.59
C PHE A 7 34.63 15.50 -27.05
N PHE A 8 35.43 16.30 -26.34
CA PHE A 8 35.37 16.39 -24.88
C PHE A 8 34.12 17.12 -24.37
N SER A 9 33.61 18.08 -25.15
CA SER A 9 32.38 18.81 -24.81
C SER A 9 31.12 17.94 -24.97
N LEU A 10 31.07 17.09 -26.00
CA LEU A 10 29.92 16.23 -26.27
C LEU A 10 29.73 15.15 -25.18
N LEU A 11 30.84 14.66 -24.60
CA LEU A 11 30.81 13.64 -23.54
C LEU A 11 30.27 14.18 -22.21
N LEU A 12 30.43 15.49 -21.95
CA LEU A 12 29.95 16.13 -20.73
C LEU A 12 28.41 16.27 -20.69
N PHE A 13 27.76 16.46 -21.84
CA PHE A 13 26.29 16.55 -21.93
C PHE A 13 25.59 15.20 -21.76
N ILE A 14 26.25 14.09 -22.13
CA ILE A 14 25.69 12.74 -21.96
C ILE A 14 25.67 12.34 -20.48
N LEU A 15 26.68 12.76 -19.69
CA LEU A 15 26.74 12.48 -18.26
C LEU A 15 25.78 13.33 -17.40
N LEU A 16 25.35 14.50 -17.89
CA LEU A 16 24.35 15.35 -17.23
C LEU A 16 22.91 14.94 -17.52
N SER A 17 22.68 14.03 -18.48
CA SER A 17 21.35 13.45 -18.76
C SER A 17 21.03 12.25 -17.85
N CYS A 18 21.69 12.16 -16.69
CA CYS A 18 21.25 11.31 -15.59
C CYS A 18 19.82 11.73 -15.21
N ALA A 19 18.87 11.02 -15.81
CA ALA A 19 17.45 11.14 -15.57
C ALA A 19 17.21 11.23 -14.05
N SER A 20 16.64 12.35 -13.61
CA SER A 20 16.02 12.37 -12.29
C SER A 20 15.01 11.22 -12.28
N LYS A 21 15.30 10.16 -11.52
CA LYS A 21 14.28 9.17 -11.20
C LYS A 21 13.20 9.98 -10.49
N LYS A 22 12.09 10.26 -11.19
CA LYS A 22 10.85 10.66 -10.54
C LYS A 22 10.58 9.55 -9.54
N TYR A 23 10.86 9.82 -8.27
CA TYR A 23 10.33 9.03 -7.17
C TYR A 23 8.82 9.18 -7.29
N ASN A 24 8.20 8.22 -7.97
CA ASN A 24 6.76 8.16 -8.11
C ASN A 24 6.25 7.68 -6.75
N ASN A 25 6.23 8.58 -5.78
CA ASN A 25 5.90 8.23 -4.41
C ASN A 25 4.47 7.68 -4.42
N ASP A 26 4.32 6.45 -3.98
CA ASP A 26 3.02 5.78 -3.96
C ASP A 26 2.26 6.10 -2.68
N LEU A 27 2.06 7.41 -2.47
CA LEU A 27 1.54 8.03 -1.26
C LEU A 27 0.01 8.09 -1.28
N PHE A 28 -0.62 7.43 -0.32
CA PHE A 28 -2.05 7.48 -0.06
C PHE A 28 -2.31 8.33 1.16
N LYS A 29 -3.24 9.29 1.06
CA LYS A 29 -3.64 10.11 2.19
C LYS A 29 -4.63 9.31 3.05
N VAL A 30 -4.35 9.21 4.34
CA VAL A 30 -5.26 8.55 5.29
C VAL A 30 -6.43 9.47 5.58
N PHE A 31 -7.64 8.96 5.37
CA PHE A 31 -8.87 9.70 5.62
C PHE A 31 -9.72 9.09 6.73
N ASP A 32 -9.54 7.80 7.03
CA ASP A 32 -10.23 7.12 8.12
C ASP A 32 -9.36 6.01 8.74
N LYS A 33 -9.70 5.58 9.96
CA LYS A 33 -9.07 4.44 10.63
C LYS A 33 -10.07 3.66 11.48
N LYS A 34 -9.88 2.35 11.58
CA LYS A 34 -10.71 1.46 12.41
C LYS A 34 -9.85 0.43 13.13
N GLU A 35 -10.04 0.33 14.44
CA GLU A 35 -9.27 -0.57 15.31
C GLU A 35 -9.96 -1.93 15.44
N TYR A 36 -9.15 -3.00 15.40
CA TYR A 36 -9.56 -4.40 15.54
C TYR A 36 -8.51 -5.16 16.36
N ASP A 37 -8.81 -5.38 17.65
CA ASP A 37 -7.91 -6.02 18.62
C ASP A 37 -6.49 -5.41 18.56
N ASP A 38 -5.51 -6.16 18.07
CA ASP A 38 -4.09 -5.79 18.03
C ASP A 38 -3.70 -5.01 16.75
N TYR A 39 -4.66 -4.76 15.85
CA TYR A 39 -4.43 -4.13 14.55
C TYR A 39 -5.30 -2.88 14.34
N THR A 40 -4.81 -1.96 13.52
CA THR A 40 -5.58 -0.84 12.99
C THR A 40 -5.61 -0.93 11.48
N LEU A 41 -6.81 -0.83 10.91
CA LEU A 41 -7.03 -0.61 9.49
C LEU A 41 -7.00 0.89 9.23
N TYR A 42 -6.18 1.32 8.28
CA TYR A 42 -6.11 2.70 7.79
C TYR A 42 -6.64 2.74 6.37
N TYR A 43 -7.61 3.61 6.14
CA TYR A 43 -8.22 3.81 4.83
C TYR A 43 -7.51 4.97 4.14
N GLY A 44 -6.86 4.66 3.01
CA GLY A 44 -6.05 5.62 2.26
C GLY A 44 -6.62 5.87 0.87
N ASN A 45 -6.56 7.13 0.41
CA ASN A 45 -6.99 7.50 -0.94
C ASN A 45 -5.89 8.17 -1.76
N LYS A 46 -5.88 7.90 -3.07
CA LYS A 46 -4.99 8.53 -4.05
C LYS A 46 -5.64 8.47 -5.44
N ASN A 47 -5.85 9.62 -6.09
CA ASN A 47 -6.39 9.70 -7.45
C ASN A 47 -7.66 8.84 -7.65
N ASP A 48 -8.64 8.99 -6.75
CA ASP A 48 -9.90 8.21 -6.72
C ASP A 48 -9.77 6.71 -6.43
N ASP A 49 -8.54 6.19 -6.28
CA ASP A 49 -8.29 4.85 -5.77
C ASP A 49 -8.33 4.85 -4.24
N THR A 50 -8.97 3.82 -3.67
CA THR A 50 -9.11 3.64 -2.23
C THR A 50 -8.58 2.28 -1.84
N ILE A 51 -7.61 2.28 -0.92
CA ILE A 51 -6.97 1.05 -0.45
C ILE A 51 -6.96 1.01 1.07
N VAL A 52 -6.84 -0.21 1.59
CA VAL A 52 -6.75 -0.46 3.03
C VAL A 52 -5.32 -0.84 3.38
N PHE A 53 -4.79 -0.22 4.41
CA PHE A 53 -3.53 -0.60 5.05
C PHE A 53 -3.81 -1.18 6.43
N VAL A 54 -2.98 -2.10 6.88
CA VAL A 54 -3.09 -2.73 8.19
C VAL A 54 -1.76 -2.52 8.92
N GLY A 55 -1.82 -1.95 10.12
CA GLY A 55 -0.67 -1.88 11.02
C GLY A 55 -0.97 -2.57 12.34
N GLU A 56 0.02 -3.26 12.90
CA GLU A 56 -0.05 -3.70 14.31
C GLU A 56 0.06 -2.49 15.22
N ASN A 57 -0.85 -2.34 16.19
CA ASN A 57 -0.98 -1.14 17.01
C ASN A 57 0.34 -0.76 17.70
N LYS A 58 0.99 -1.75 18.33
CA LYS A 58 2.29 -1.56 19.01
C LYS A 58 3.39 -1.15 18.04
N PHE A 59 3.42 -1.72 16.83
CA PHE A 59 4.42 -1.37 15.82
C PHE A 59 4.24 0.08 15.37
N ILE A 60 3.00 0.50 15.09
CA ILE A 60 2.71 1.86 14.63
C ILE A 60 3.04 2.89 15.72
N GLU A 61 2.62 2.64 16.96
CA GLU A 61 2.95 3.49 18.11
C GLU A 61 4.45 3.71 18.28
N ASN A 62 5.25 2.64 18.12
CA ASN A 62 6.70 2.69 18.22
C ASN A 62 7.37 3.38 17.01
N CYS A 63 6.77 3.31 15.83
CA CYS A 63 7.31 3.93 14.63
C CYS A 63 7.08 5.46 14.61
N LYS A 64 5.83 5.90 14.79
CA LYS A 64 5.45 7.31 14.63
C LYS A 64 4.13 7.60 15.32
N SER A 65 4.13 8.59 16.22
CA SER A 65 2.93 9.00 16.97
C SER A 65 1.83 9.61 16.11
N SER A 66 2.17 10.16 14.93
CA SER A 66 1.21 10.68 13.97
C SER A 66 1.74 10.65 12.55
N PHE A 67 0.86 10.37 11.60
CA PHE A 67 1.11 10.42 10.15
C PHE A 67 -0.19 10.79 9.45
N LYS A 68 -0.09 11.33 8.23
CA LYS A 68 -1.26 11.71 7.42
C LYS A 68 -1.33 10.92 6.12
N SER A 69 -0.23 10.28 5.74
CA SER A 69 -0.15 9.49 4.53
C SER A 69 0.67 8.23 4.75
N ILE A 70 0.42 7.23 3.89
CA ILE A 70 1.17 5.98 3.85
C ILE A 70 1.75 5.81 2.45
N ASP A 71 3.05 5.56 2.36
CA ASP A 71 3.72 5.15 1.14
C ASP A 71 3.57 3.64 0.95
N ARG A 72 2.83 3.22 -0.07
CA ARG A 72 2.59 1.81 -0.41
C ARG A 72 3.85 1.11 -0.91
N SER A 73 4.85 1.88 -1.34
CA SER A 73 6.07 1.34 -1.97
C SER A 73 6.78 0.34 -1.05
N GLY A 74 6.87 -0.92 -1.49
CA GLY A 74 7.55 -1.98 -0.76
C GLY A 74 6.74 -2.63 0.37
N LEU A 75 5.49 -2.24 0.59
CA LEU A 75 4.57 -2.98 1.45
C LEU A 75 4.08 -4.23 0.74
N LYS A 76 3.72 -5.25 1.53
CA LYS A 76 3.18 -6.52 1.02
C LYS A 76 1.70 -6.61 1.32
N THR A 77 0.95 -7.20 0.40
CA THR A 77 -0.46 -7.51 0.64
C THR A 77 -0.60 -8.70 1.60
N ILE A 78 -1.70 -8.72 2.34
CA ILE A 78 -2.06 -9.80 3.26
C ILE A 78 -3.52 -10.20 3.05
N SER A 79 -3.80 -11.49 3.10
CA SER A 79 -5.17 -12.01 2.96
C SER A 79 -5.81 -12.37 4.30
N THR A 80 -5.02 -12.53 5.36
CA THR A 80 -5.48 -12.93 6.69
C THR A 80 -4.62 -12.28 7.79
N LEU A 81 -5.19 -12.13 8.98
CA LEU A 81 -4.50 -11.79 10.23
C LEU A 81 -4.96 -12.73 11.33
N LYS A 82 -4.06 -13.04 12.27
CA LYS A 82 -4.39 -13.74 13.49
C LYS A 82 -4.47 -12.73 14.62
N THR A 83 -5.61 -12.61 15.29
CA THR A 83 -5.71 -11.82 16.53
C THR A 83 -5.64 -12.74 17.75
N THR A 84 -5.62 -12.14 18.93
CA THR A 84 -5.73 -12.87 20.20
C THR A 84 -7.06 -13.60 20.38
N LYS A 85 -8.13 -13.20 19.69
CA LYS A 85 -9.49 -13.73 19.88
C LYS A 85 -10.03 -14.50 18.68
N HIS A 86 -9.67 -14.09 17.47
CA HIS A 86 -10.21 -14.65 16.23
C HIS A 86 -9.27 -14.39 15.04
N ASP A 87 -9.48 -15.11 13.95
CA ASP A 87 -8.78 -14.81 12.70
C ASP A 87 -9.60 -13.78 11.89
N ILE A 88 -8.93 -12.76 11.36
CA ILE A 88 -9.50 -11.81 10.42
C ILE A 88 -9.16 -12.29 9.01
N ILE A 89 -10.18 -12.44 8.17
CA ILE A 89 -10.04 -12.77 6.75
C ILE A 89 -10.44 -11.55 5.93
N PHE A 90 -9.56 -11.13 5.01
CA PHE A 90 -9.89 -10.05 4.10
C PHE A 90 -10.57 -10.60 2.85
N CYS A 91 -11.62 -9.89 2.43
CA CYS A 91 -12.31 -10.14 1.18
C CYS A 91 -12.34 -8.84 0.37
N TYR A 92 -12.39 -8.93 -0.96
CA TYR A 92 -12.49 -7.74 -1.83
C TYR A 92 -13.39 -8.04 -3.02
N PHE A 93 -13.88 -7.00 -3.67
CA PHE A 93 -14.72 -7.15 -4.84
C PHE A 93 -13.88 -7.15 -6.12
N LEU A 94 -14.11 -8.15 -6.95
CA LEU A 94 -13.66 -8.16 -8.34
C LEU A 94 -14.85 -7.90 -9.24
N SER A 95 -14.72 -6.88 -10.09
CA SER A 95 -15.71 -6.62 -11.14
C SER A 95 -15.21 -7.17 -12.48
N ASP A 96 -16.13 -7.65 -13.31
CA ASP A 96 -15.81 -7.98 -14.70
C ASP A 96 -15.45 -6.72 -15.50
N VAL A 97 -14.90 -6.92 -16.71
CA VAL A 97 -14.42 -5.81 -17.56
C VAL A 97 -15.53 -4.80 -17.93
N ASN A 98 -16.79 -5.22 -17.88
CA ASN A 98 -17.94 -4.38 -18.18
C ASN A 98 -18.62 -3.81 -16.91
N GLY A 99 -18.19 -4.21 -15.71
CA GLY A 99 -18.75 -3.77 -14.43
C GLY A 99 -20.15 -4.30 -14.12
N HIS A 100 -20.64 -5.29 -14.87
CA HIS A 100 -21.98 -5.87 -14.71
C HIS A 100 -22.02 -6.96 -13.64
N LEU A 101 -20.89 -7.60 -13.36
CA LEU A 101 -20.78 -8.66 -12.36
C LEU A 101 -19.73 -8.27 -11.33
N SER A 102 -20.09 -8.30 -10.05
CA SER A 102 -19.15 -8.14 -8.93
C SER A 102 -19.15 -9.40 -8.08
N ILE A 103 -17.96 -9.95 -7.83
CA ILE A 103 -17.74 -11.16 -7.04
C ILE A 103 -16.93 -10.79 -5.81
N LEU A 104 -17.44 -11.14 -4.62
CA LEU A 104 -16.67 -11.09 -3.39
C LEU A 104 -15.69 -12.26 -3.36
N THR A 105 -14.40 -11.98 -3.30
CA THR A 105 -13.32 -12.98 -3.29
C THR A 105 -12.44 -12.84 -2.04
N GLY A 106 -11.82 -13.93 -1.59
CA GLY A 106 -10.98 -14.00 -0.41
C GLY A 106 -10.45 -15.43 -0.17
N THR A 107 -9.49 -15.60 0.74
CA THR A 107 -8.90 -16.93 1.06
C THR A 107 -9.72 -17.77 2.04
N GLY A 108 -10.81 -17.25 2.59
CA GLY A 108 -11.63 -17.95 3.59
C GLY A 108 -12.81 -18.71 2.98
N THR A 109 -13.13 -19.87 3.56
CA THR A 109 -14.43 -20.54 3.31
C THR A 109 -15.52 -19.76 4.04
N PRO A 110 -16.64 -19.38 3.41
CA PRO A 110 -17.72 -18.67 4.10
C PRO A 110 -18.38 -19.53 5.19
N GLY A 111 -18.93 -18.87 6.22
CA GLY A 111 -19.72 -19.53 7.27
C GLY A 111 -18.93 -20.02 8.50
N GLN A 112 -17.65 -19.67 8.63
CA GLN A 112 -16.85 -19.99 9.82
C GLN A 112 -17.10 -18.93 10.91
N SER A 113 -17.79 -19.31 11.98
CA SER A 113 -18.21 -18.39 13.06
C SER A 113 -17.06 -17.90 13.94
N ASP A 114 -15.91 -18.58 13.90
CA ASP A 114 -14.68 -18.24 14.61
C ASP A 114 -13.82 -17.22 13.85
N LYS A 115 -14.31 -16.71 12.71
CA LYS A 115 -13.60 -15.78 11.85
C LYS A 115 -14.38 -14.49 11.64
N THR A 116 -13.66 -13.39 11.57
CA THR A 116 -14.21 -12.09 11.16
C THR A 116 -13.84 -11.83 9.71
N TYR A 117 -14.85 -11.60 8.86
CA TYR A 117 -14.63 -11.26 7.46
C TYR A 117 -14.70 -9.76 7.29
N ILE A 118 -13.64 -9.16 6.76
CA ILE A 118 -13.58 -7.72 6.47
C ILE A 118 -13.50 -7.53 4.96
N THR A 119 -14.53 -6.91 4.40
CA THR A 119 -14.54 -6.51 3.00
C THR A 119 -13.74 -5.21 2.81
N THR A 120 -12.74 -5.26 1.95
CA THR A 120 -11.98 -4.11 1.44
C THR A 120 -12.54 -3.68 0.07
N TYR A 121 -11.78 -2.89 -0.68
CA TYR A 121 -12.22 -2.34 -1.97
C TYR A 121 -11.90 -3.30 -3.12
N SER A 122 -10.90 -2.97 -3.93
CA SER A 122 -10.52 -3.65 -5.17
C SER A 122 -9.36 -4.65 -4.99
N GLU A 123 -8.73 -4.69 -3.82
CA GLU A 123 -7.58 -5.55 -3.56
C GLU A 123 -7.43 -5.90 -2.07
N TYR A 124 -6.55 -6.89 -1.80
CA TYR A 124 -6.11 -7.21 -0.44
C TYR A 124 -5.39 -6.02 0.21
N PRO A 125 -5.54 -5.83 1.53
CA PRO A 125 -4.87 -4.74 2.21
C PRO A 125 -3.35 -4.92 2.26
N TYR A 126 -2.64 -3.81 2.40
CA TYR A 126 -1.19 -3.78 2.56
C TYR A 126 -0.78 -3.74 4.04
N PHE A 127 0.14 -4.61 4.43
CA PHE A 127 0.64 -4.66 5.80
C PHE A 127 1.80 -3.69 6.02
N ILE A 128 1.66 -2.80 7.00
CA ILE A 128 2.65 -1.80 7.38
C ILE A 128 3.66 -2.44 8.34
N ASN A 129 4.80 -2.87 7.79
CA ASN A 129 5.91 -3.46 8.55
C ASN A 129 7.19 -2.63 8.47
N ASN A 130 7.11 -1.39 7.99
CA ASN A 130 8.25 -0.49 7.83
C ASN A 130 7.86 0.95 8.24
N CYS A 131 8.53 1.51 9.26
CA CYS A 131 8.25 2.87 9.74
C CYS A 131 8.42 3.93 8.64
N ASN A 132 9.29 3.69 7.65
CA ASN A 132 9.50 4.62 6.55
C ASN A 132 8.28 4.74 5.64
N ALA A 133 7.31 3.84 5.70
CA ALA A 133 6.05 3.99 4.99
C ALA A 133 5.18 5.11 5.58
N LEU A 134 5.38 5.49 6.85
CA LEU A 134 4.53 6.45 7.56
C LEU A 134 4.99 7.90 7.35
N ARG A 135 4.19 8.69 6.62
CA ARG A 135 4.52 10.04 6.17
C ARG A 135 3.70 11.10 6.89
#